data_AF-A0A920J1N3-F1
#
_entry.id   AF-A0A920J1N3-F1
#
_cell.length_a   1.000
_cell.length_b   1.000
_cell.length_c   1.000
_cell.angle_alpha   90.00
_cell.angle_beta   90.00
_cell.angle_gamma   90.00
#
_symmetry.space_group_name_H-M   'P 1'
#
loop_
_entity.id
_entity.type
_entity.pdbx_description
1 polymer ?
#
loop_
_entity_poly.entity_id
_entity_poly.type
_entity_poly.pdbx_seq_one_letter_code
_entity_poly.pdbx_strand_id
1 'polypeptide(L)' 'MNKKNYRALVLSFLLFFTSCSLVGEWWYERLDKIIANYFYEYAEFDKKQKEEIKNISELYHDWLSKKELPKYRSF' A
#
# COMPACT_ATOMS: atom_id res chain seq x y z
N MET A 1 17.16 -27.98 -22.61
CA MET A 1 17.08 -26.54 -22.25
C MET A 1 18.47 -26.07 -21.84
N ASN A 2 19.02 -25.02 -22.45
CA ASN A 2 20.41 -24.58 -22.20
C ASN A 2 20.58 -24.09 -20.74
N LYS A 3 21.71 -24.40 -20.09
CA LYS A 3 22.01 -24.05 -18.68
C LYS A 3 21.87 -22.54 -18.41
N LYS A 4 22.14 -21.72 -19.44
CA LYS A 4 21.97 -20.25 -19.43
C LYS A 4 20.48 -19.84 -19.37
N ASN A 5 19.61 -20.56 -20.09
CA ASN A 5 18.17 -20.30 -20.14
C ASN A 5 17.49 -20.74 -18.83
N TYR A 6 17.97 -21.82 -18.20
CA TYR A 6 17.50 -22.25 -16.88
C TYR A 6 17.81 -21.21 -15.79
N ARG A 7 19.03 -20.66 -15.78
CA ARG A 7 19.40 -19.58 -14.84
C ARG A 7 18.52 -18.35 -15.00
N ALA A 8 18.26 -17.92 -16.23
CA ALA A 8 17.39 -16.77 -16.51
C ALA A 8 15.95 -17.01 -16.03
N LEU A 9 15.42 -18.22 -16.21
CA LEU A 9 14.07 -18.59 -15.82
C LEU A 9 13.90 -18.63 -14.30
N VAL A 10 14.90 -19.18 -13.58
CA VAL A 10 14.93 -19.18 -12.11
C VAL A 10 15.01 -17.75 -11.55
N LEU A 11 15.83 -16.88 -12.14
CA LEU A 11 15.92 -15.47 -11.74
C LEU A 11 14.60 -14.72 -11.96
N SER A 12 13.93 -14.95 -13.09
CA SER A 12 12.61 -14.37 -13.37
C SER A 12 11.58 -14.80 -12.33
N PHE A 13 11.57 -16.09 -11.98
CA PHE A 13 10.66 -16.64 -10.97
C PHE A 13 10.90 -16.06 -9.57
N LEU A 14 12.16 -15.86 -9.17
CA LEU A 14 12.52 -15.24 -7.89
C LEU A 14 12.06 -13.77 -7.80
N LEU A 15 12.19 -13.01 -8.90
CA LEU A 15 11.69 -11.63 -8.96
C LEU A 15 10.16 -11.57 -8.90
N PHE A 16 9.47 -12.55 -9.50
CA PHE A 16 8.02 -12.63 -9.47
C PHE A 16 7.45 -12.97 -8.09
N PHE A 17 8.15 -13.78 -7.30
CA PHE A 17 7.71 -14.12 -5.95
C PHE A 17 8.01 -13.01 -4.92
N THR A 18 9.12 -12.29 -5.08
CA THR A 18 9.48 -11.16 -4.19
C THR A 18 8.62 -9.92 -4.41
N SER A 19 8.02 -9.76 -5.59
CA SER A 19 7.11 -8.65 -5.85
C SER A 19 5.79 -8.78 -5.10
N CYS A 20 5.28 -9.98 -4.81
CA CYS A 20 3.98 -10.15 -4.15
C CYS A 20 3.97 -9.65 -2.70
N SER A 21 5.05 -9.84 -1.94
CA SER A 21 5.16 -9.35 -0.56
C SER A 21 5.51 -7.87 -0.48
N LEU A 22 6.45 -7.39 -1.29
CA LEU A 22 6.86 -5.98 -1.31
C LEU A 22 5.76 -5.06 -1.87
N VAL A 23 5.05 -5.50 -2.91
CA VAL A 23 3.95 -4.71 -3.49
C VAL A 23 2.78 -4.65 -2.52
N GLY A 24 2.51 -5.73 -1.77
CA GLY A 24 1.49 -5.72 -0.72
C GLY A 24 1.78 -4.68 0.36
N GLU A 25 2.98 -4.72 0.94
CA GLU A 25 3.39 -3.76 1.98
C GLU A 25 3.34 -2.31 1.48
N TRP A 26 3.86 -2.05 0.29
CA TRP A 26 3.84 -0.74 -0.34
C TRP A 26 2.43 -0.25 -0.71
N TRP A 27 1.55 -1.17 -1.12
CA TRP A 27 0.15 -0.85 -1.44
C TRP A 27 -0.63 -0.49 -0.19
N TYR A 28 -0.45 -1.23 0.90
CA TYR A 28 -1.08 -0.93 2.20
C TYR A 28 -0.69 0.46 2.71
N GLU A 29 0.57 0.87 2.58
CA GLU A 29 1.00 2.21 2.97
C GLU A 29 0.38 3.33 2.10
N ARG A 30 -0.07 3.02 0.89
CA ARG A 30 -0.60 4.00 -0.07
C ARG A 30 -2.11 4.07 -0.11
N LEU A 31 -2.80 3.02 0.35
CA LEU A 31 -4.26 2.90 0.31
C LEU A 31 -4.96 4.02 1.08
N ASP A 32 -4.45 4.44 2.24
CA ASP A 32 -5.11 5.48 3.05
C ASP A 32 -5.16 6.85 2.33
N LYS A 33 -4.12 7.20 1.57
CA LYS A 33 -4.12 8.42 0.74
C LYS A 33 -5.07 8.33 -0.44
N ILE A 34 -5.27 7.12 -0.98
CA ILE A 34 -6.23 6.88 -2.08
C ILE A 34 -7.66 7.00 -1.54
N ILE A 35 -7.94 6.45 -0.36
CA ILE A 35 -9.27 6.50 0.28
C ILE A 35 -9.70 7.96 0.55
N ALA A 36 -8.79 8.83 0.99
CA ALA A 36 -9.09 10.25 1.19
C ALA A 36 -9.55 10.94 -0.10
N ASN A 37 -8.86 10.66 -1.22
CA ASN A 37 -9.22 11.22 -2.53
C ASN A 37 -10.49 10.59 -3.09
N TYR A 38 -10.74 9.31 -2.79
CA TYR A 38 -11.95 8.62 -3.18
C TYR A 38 -13.18 9.33 -2.64
N PHE A 39 -13.20 9.79 -1.38
CA PHE A 39 -14.34 10.55 -0.86
C PHE A 39 -14.70 11.76 -1.72
N TYR A 40 -13.71 12.47 -2.27
CA TYR A 40 -13.93 13.65 -3.12
C TYR A 40 -14.59 13.33 -4.46
N GLU A 41 -14.62 12.07 -4.88
CA GLU A 41 -15.31 11.63 -6.10
C GLU A 41 -16.81 11.37 -5.86
N TYR A 42 -17.23 11.12 -4.61
CA TYR A 42 -18.61 10.77 -4.26
C TYR A 42 -19.42 11.94 -3.68
N ALA A 43 -18.76 12.99 -3.22
CA ALA A 43 -19.43 14.16 -2.67
C ALA A 43 -18.63 15.45 -2.88
N GLU A 44 -19.34 16.56 -3.08
CA GLU A 44 -18.74 17.89 -3.08
C GLU A 44 -18.53 18.38 -1.65
N PHE A 45 -17.27 18.51 -1.26
CA PHE A 45 -16.87 19.07 0.02
C PHE A 45 -16.33 20.49 -0.14
N ASP A 46 -16.67 21.34 0.83
CA ASP A 46 -16.04 22.66 0.95
C ASP A 46 -14.55 22.54 1.32
N LYS A 47 -13.83 23.65 1.25
CA LYS A 47 -12.38 23.68 1.51
C LYS A 47 -12.02 23.18 2.91
N LYS A 48 -12.82 23.53 3.92
CA LYS A 48 -12.56 23.18 5.33
C LYS A 48 -12.82 21.69 5.55
N GLN A 49 -13.90 21.17 4.98
CA GLN A 49 -14.23 19.74 5.02
C GLN A 49 -13.15 18.89 4.36
N LYS A 50 -12.61 19.33 3.20
CA LYS A 50 -11.48 18.64 2.55
C LYS A 50 -10.22 18.63 3.42
N GLU A 51 -9.93 19.73 4.08
CA GLU A 51 -8.78 19.83 4.99
C GLU A 51 -8.95 18.90 6.20
N GLU A 52 -10.17 18.80 6.74
CA GLU A 52 -10.49 17.92 7.85
C GLU A 52 -10.44 16.44 7.46
N ILE A 53 -11.00 16.06 6.31
CA ILE A 53 -10.89 14.70 5.75
C ILE A 53 -9.42 14.32 5.58
N LYS A 54 -8.62 15.20 4.98
CA LYS A 54 -7.18 14.96 4.81
C LYS A 54 -6.48 14.73 6.16
N ASN A 55 -6.73 15.59 7.14
CA ASN A 55 -6.11 15.47 8.47
C ASN A 55 -6.51 14.18 9.18
N ILE A 56 -7.79 13.81 9.14
CA ILE A 56 -8.29 12.55 9.74
C ILE A 56 -7.65 11.34 9.04
N SER A 57 -7.57 11.34 7.70
CA SER A 57 -6.93 10.27 6.94
C SER A 57 -5.44 10.13 7.27
N GLU A 58 -4.71 11.25 7.41
CA GLU A 58 -3.30 11.24 7.81
C GLU A 58 -3.11 10.70 9.24
N LEU A 59 -3.95 11.13 10.19
CA LEU A 59 -3.92 10.62 11.57
C LEU A 59 -4.25 9.13 11.67
N TYR A 60 -5.25 8.69 10.91
CA TYR A 60 -5.62 7.27 10.85
C TYR A 60 -4.50 6.43 10.26
N HIS A 61 -3.89 6.87 9.15
CA HIS A 61 -2.76 6.19 8.53
C HIS A 61 -1.59 6.03 9.51
N ASP A 62 -1.27 7.10 10.24
CA ASP A 62 -0.21 7.11 11.24
C ASP A 62 -0.50 6.13 12.39
N TRP A 63 -1.74 6.11 12.89
CA TRP A 63 -2.19 5.17 13.91
C TRP A 63 -2.15 3.73 13.41
N LEU A 64 -2.71 3.46 12.23
CA LEU A 64 -2.76 2.14 11.61
C LEU A 64 -1.35 1.57 11.45
N SER A 65 -0.43 2.38 10.91
CA SER A 65 0.96 1.99 10.68
C SER A 65 1.73 1.71 11.97
N LYS A 66 1.51 2.51 13.02
CA LYS A 66 2.28 2.41 14.28
C LYS A 66 1.68 1.44 15.28
N LYS A 67 0.38 1.19 15.25
CA LYS A 67 -0.35 0.45 16.29
C LYS A 67 -0.99 -0.83 15.79
N GLU A 68 -1.54 -0.81 14.59
CA GLU A 68 -2.37 -1.92 14.09
C GLU A 68 -1.57 -2.87 13.21
N LEU A 69 -0.89 -2.37 12.16
CA LEU A 69 -0.07 -3.20 11.25
C LEU A 69 0.99 -4.05 11.97
N PRO A 70 1.71 -3.57 13.00
CA PRO A 70 2.72 -4.38 13.69
C PRO A 70 2.14 -5.67 14.32
N LYS A 71 0.85 -5.70 14.66
CA LYS A 71 0.18 -6.89 15.22
C LYS A 71 0.08 -8.05 14.24
N TYR A 72 0.05 -7.74 12.94
CA TYR A 72 -0.09 -8.73 11.86
C TYR A 72 1.24 -9.06 11.20
N ARG A 73 2.31 -8.30 11.49
CA ARG A 73 3.67 -8.57 11.00
C ARG A 73 4.50 -9.46 11.93
N SER A 74 4.02 -9.73 13.14
CA SER A 74 4.71 -10.53 14.16
C SER A 74 4.51 -12.05 14.01
N PHE A 75 4.26 -12.54 12.80
CA PHE A 75 4.18 -13.98 12.51
C PHE A 75 5.54 -14.53 12.08
#